data_AF-A0A2G2FEG6-F1
#
_entry.id   AF-A0A2G2FEG6-F1
#
_cell.length_a   1.000
_cell.length_b   1.000
_cell.length_c   1.000
_cell.angle_alpha   90.00
_cell.angle_beta   90.00
_cell.angle_gamma   90.00
#
_symmetry.space_group_name_H-M   'P 1'
#
loop_
_entity.id
_entity.type
_entity.pdbx_description
1 polymer ?
#
loop_
_entity_poly.entity_id
_entity_poly.type
_entity_poly.pdbx_seq_one_letter_code
_entity_poly.pdbx_strand_id
1 'polypeptide(L)'
;MSFSDKFGKKLDKTKIGVLLGAILPIIAFFLFWQIKYGNKSFEQLYYYMAYHSGNRNDLLIFPLIPNLVLFYFTNFQWRWDKMTFGLVAATLTLAVPIVISLIW
;
A
#
# COMPACT_ATOMS: atom_id res chain seq x y z
N MET A 1 11.39 28.97 12.05
CA MET A 1 11.33 27.60 11.47
C MET A 1 9.99 27.00 11.90
N SER A 2 9.10 26.74 10.95
CA SER A 2 7.74 26.27 11.25
C SER A 2 7.79 24.88 11.91
N PHE A 3 6.82 24.56 12.77
CA PHE A 3 6.70 23.22 13.37
C PHE A 3 6.68 22.12 12.30
N SER A 4 6.07 22.42 11.14
CA SER A 4 6.05 21.58 9.94
C SER A 4 7.46 21.24 9.43
N ASP A 5 8.40 22.20 9.46
CA ASP A 5 9.77 22.01 8.95
C ASP A 5 10.59 21.07 9.84
N LYS A 6 10.39 21.15 11.17
CA LYS A 6 11.08 20.29 12.13
C LYS A 6 10.54 18.86 12.10
N PHE A 7 9.22 18.70 11.97
CA PHE A 7 8.59 17.39 11.89
C PHE A 7 8.90 16.70 10.55
N GLY A 8 8.82 17.45 9.44
CA GLY A 8 9.14 16.95 8.11
C GLY A 8 10.56 16.42 8.01
N LYS A 9 11.57 17.14 8.53
CA LYS A 9 12.96 16.66 8.54
C LYS A 9 13.19 15.37 9.34
N LYS A 10 12.34 15.06 10.33
CA LYS A 10 12.44 13.81 11.11
C LYS A 10 11.83 12.63 10.36
N LEU A 11 10.74 12.88 9.63
CA LEU A 11 9.97 11.88 8.91
C LEU A 11 10.50 11.60 7.50
N ASP A 12 11.19 12.57 6.88
CA ASP A 12 11.81 12.44 5.56
C ASP A 12 13.05 11.54 5.58
N LYS A 13 12.80 10.24 5.77
CA LYS A 13 13.80 9.18 5.77
C LYS A 13 13.29 8.03 4.91
N THR A 14 14.17 7.49 4.08
CA THR A 14 13.85 6.35 3.20
C THR A 14 13.30 5.17 3.98
N LYS A 15 13.85 4.86 5.17
CA LYS A 15 13.35 3.77 6.02
C LYS A 15 11.90 3.95 6.44
N ILE A 16 11.46 5.19 6.71
CA ILE A 16 10.08 5.49 7.07
C ILE A 16 9.16 5.29 5.86
N GLY A 17 9.60 5.77 4.68
CA GLY A 17 8.91 5.51 3.42
C GLY A 17 8.72 4.03 3.12
N VAL A 18 9.78 3.23 3.24
CA VAL A 18 9.72 1.77 3.04
C VAL A 18 8.77 1.11 4.04
N LEU A 19 8.89 1.47 5.32
CA LEU A 19 8.06 0.90 6.39
C LEU A 19 6.58 1.20 6.15
N LEU A 20 6.24 2.46 5.86
CA LEU A 20 4.86 2.85 5.58
C LEU A 20 4.34 2.22 4.29
N GLY A 21 5.17 2.15 3.24
CA GLY A 21 4.81 1.51 1.97
C GLY A 21 4.55 0.02 2.07
N ALA A 22 5.14 -0.66 3.07
CA ALA A 22 4.87 -2.07 3.35
C ALA A 22 3.67 -2.27 4.29
N ILE A 23 3.56 -1.46 5.34
CA ILE A 23 2.54 -1.64 6.39
C ILE A 23 1.16 -1.16 5.93
N LEU A 24 1.08 -0.01 5.25
CA LEU A 24 -0.22 0.56 4.85
C LEU A 24 -1.04 -0.40 3.97
N PRO A 25 -0.46 -1.08 2.96
CA PRO A 25 -1.21 -2.05 2.19
C PRO A 25 -1.67 -3.25 3.00
N ILE A 26 -0.90 -3.71 3.97
CA ILE A 26 -1.32 -4.82 4.84
C ILE A 26 -2.55 -4.42 5.65
N ILE A 27 -2.52 -3.24 6.28
CA ILE A 27 -3.66 -2.71 7.05
C ILE A 27 -4.88 -2.54 6.14
N ALA A 28 -4.68 -1.94 4.96
CA ALA A 28 -5.74 -1.71 4.01
C ALA A 28 -6.37 -3.03 3.51
N PHE A 29 -5.56 -4.06 3.27
CA PHE A 29 -6.03 -5.39 2.90
C PHE A 29 -7.00 -5.95 3.94
N PHE A 30 -6.62 -5.90 5.22
CA PHE A 30 -7.50 -6.37 6.30
C PHE A 30 -8.79 -5.57 6.39
N LEU A 31 -8.72 -4.24 6.26
CA LEU A 31 -9.92 -3.40 6.27
C LEU A 31 -10.85 -3.72 5.09
N PHE A 32 -10.31 -3.80 3.87
CA PHE A 32 -11.10 -4.15 2.68
C PHE A 32 -11.70 -5.54 2.79
N TRP A 33 -10.95 -6.51 3.30
CA TRP A 33 -11.44 -7.86 3.53
C TRP A 33 -12.62 -7.86 4.52
N GLN A 34 -12.47 -7.21 5.67
CA GLN A 34 -13.54 -7.15 6.67
C GLN A 34 -14.80 -6.45 6.15
N ILE A 35 -14.64 -5.36 5.39
CA ILE A 35 -15.76 -4.59 4.84
C ILE A 35 -16.51 -5.37 3.75
N LYS A 36 -15.79 -6.03 2.82
CA LYS A 36 -16.39 -6.63 1.61
C LYS A 36 -16.66 -8.13 1.73
N TYR A 37 -15.86 -8.85 2.51
CA TYR A 37 -15.94 -10.30 2.66
C TYR A 37 -15.81 -10.77 4.11
N GLY A 38 -16.26 -9.98 5.08
CA GLY A 38 -16.18 -10.32 6.51
C GLY A 38 -16.89 -11.63 6.91
N ASN A 39 -17.76 -12.16 6.06
CA ASN A 39 -18.40 -13.46 6.24
C ASN A 39 -17.59 -14.65 5.70
N LYS A 40 -16.47 -14.41 4.98
CA LYS A 40 -15.59 -15.46 4.47
C LYS A 40 -14.45 -15.70 5.45
N SER A 41 -14.18 -16.96 5.77
CA SER A 41 -12.95 -17.35 6.48
C SER A 41 -11.72 -17.09 5.60
N PHE A 42 -10.52 -17.06 6.20
CA PHE A 42 -9.26 -16.94 5.45
C PHE A 42 -9.12 -17.96 4.32
N GLU A 43 -9.51 -19.20 4.60
CA GLU A 43 -9.42 -20.29 3.64
C GLU A 43 -10.39 -20.07 2.46
N GLN A 44 -11.63 -19.65 2.76
CA GLN A 44 -12.62 -19.29 1.75
C GLN A 44 -12.18 -18.08 0.92
N LEU A 45 -11.50 -17.11 1.52
CA LEU A 45 -10.93 -15.96 0.82
C LEU A 45 -9.82 -16.40 -0.13
N TYR A 46 -8.94 -17.29 0.31
CA TYR A 46 -7.88 -17.83 -0.52
C TYR A 46 -8.44 -18.57 -1.74
N TYR A 47 -9.42 -19.46 -1.55
CA TYR A 47 -10.10 -20.13 -2.66
C TYR A 47 -10.80 -19.14 -3.60
N TYR A 48 -11.46 -18.11 -3.05
CA TYR A 48 -12.13 -17.08 -3.84
C TYR A 48 -11.16 -16.28 -4.71
N MET A 49 -9.98 -15.95 -4.18
CA MET A 49 -8.89 -15.32 -4.93
C MET A 49 -8.31 -16.27 -5.98
N ALA A 50 -8.06 -17.54 -5.63
CA ALA A 50 -7.51 -18.52 -6.56
C ALA A 50 -8.43 -18.81 -7.76
N TYR A 51 -9.75 -18.73 -7.57
CA TYR A 51 -10.74 -19.11 -8.58
C TYR A 51 -10.84 -18.14 -9.77
N HIS A 52 -10.60 -16.83 -9.57
CA HIS A 52 -10.77 -15.85 -10.64
C HIS A 52 -9.81 -14.65 -10.50
N SER A 53 -9.14 -14.27 -11.60
CA SER A 53 -8.21 -13.12 -11.63
C SER A 53 -8.89 -11.79 -11.28
N GLY A 54 -10.17 -11.60 -11.62
CA GLY A 54 -10.95 -10.44 -11.20
C GLY A 54 -11.08 -10.31 -9.67
N ASN A 55 -11.25 -11.43 -8.97
CA ASN A 55 -11.35 -11.45 -7.51
C ASN A 55 -10.01 -11.12 -6.83
N ARG A 56 -8.89 -11.56 -7.44
CA ARG A 56 -7.53 -11.19 -7.01
C ARG A 56 -7.29 -9.70 -7.15
N ASN A 57 -7.72 -9.11 -8.25
CA ASN A 57 -7.54 -7.69 -8.52
C ASN A 57 -8.20 -6.83 -7.42
N ASP A 58 -9.46 -7.13 -7.11
CA ASP A 58 -10.24 -6.43 -6.09
C ASP A 58 -9.62 -6.49 -4.68
N LEU A 59 -8.92 -7.57 -4.34
CA LEU A 59 -8.34 -7.76 -3.02
C LEU A 59 -6.86 -7.37 -2.93
N LEU A 60 -6.11 -7.41 -4.03
CA LEU A 60 -4.67 -7.16 -4.04
C LEU A 60 -4.29 -5.77 -4.56
N ILE A 61 -5.10 -5.15 -5.43
CA ILE A 61 -4.83 -3.79 -5.94
C ILE A 61 -5.34 -2.70 -5.00
N PHE A 62 -6.58 -2.81 -4.51
CA PHE A 62 -7.18 -1.80 -3.62
C PHE A 62 -6.34 -1.48 -2.38
N PRO A 63 -5.65 -2.45 -1.74
CA PRO A 63 -4.78 -2.15 -0.62
C PRO A 63 -3.58 -1.25 -0.96
N LEU A 64 -3.23 -1.08 -2.24
CA LEU A 64 -2.17 -0.16 -2.66
C LEU A 64 -2.65 1.31 -2.71
N ILE A 65 -3.95 1.58 -2.67
CA ILE A 65 -4.51 2.93 -2.75
C ILE A 65 -3.95 3.87 -1.66
N PRO A 66 -3.85 3.47 -0.38
CA PRO A 66 -3.25 4.31 0.65
C PRO A 66 -1.80 4.71 0.36
N ASN A 67 -1.02 3.87 -0.35
CA ASN A 67 0.32 4.26 -0.79
C ASN A 67 0.28 5.38 -1.84
N LEU A 68 -0.70 5.36 -2.75
CA LEU A 68 -0.90 6.44 -3.73
C LEU A 68 -1.31 7.74 -3.05
N VAL A 69 -2.19 7.66 -2.05
CA VAL A 69 -2.61 8.82 -1.25
C VAL A 69 -1.42 9.39 -0.48
N LEU A 70 -0.64 8.54 0.18
CA LEU A 70 0.55 8.98 0.90
C LEU A 70 1.59 9.56 -0.05
N PHE A 71 1.79 8.95 -1.23
CA PHE A 71 2.66 9.47 -2.28
C PHE A 71 2.26 10.89 -2.69
N TYR A 72 0.96 11.15 -2.87
CA TYR A 72 0.49 12.49 -3.22
C TYR A 72 0.96 13.52 -2.17
N PHE A 73 0.76 13.24 -0.89
CA PHE A 73 1.17 14.15 0.18
C PHE A 73 2.69 14.29 0.30
N THR A 74 3.43 13.18 0.28
CA THR A 74 4.88 13.23 0.47
C THR A 74 5.59 13.83 -0.73
N ASN A 75 5.09 13.62 -1.95
CA ASN A 75 5.72 14.12 -3.18
C ASN A 75 5.31 15.57 -3.49
N PHE A 76 4.00 15.86 -3.54
CA PHE A 76 3.51 17.17 -4.02
C PHE A 76 3.34 18.18 -2.89
N GLN A 77 2.74 17.77 -1.77
CA GLN A 77 2.39 18.71 -0.71
C GLN A 77 3.59 19.04 0.20
N TRP A 78 4.34 18.02 0.61
CA TRP A 78 5.39 18.17 1.62
C TRP A 78 6.81 18.11 1.07
N ARG A 79 6.99 17.63 -0.18
CA ARG A 79 8.29 17.50 -0.84
C ARG A 79 9.33 16.75 0.01
N TRP A 80 8.92 15.61 0.57
CA TRP A 80 9.77 14.70 1.33
C TRP A 80 10.35 13.66 0.39
N ASP A 81 11.44 14.01 -0.30
CA ASP A 81 12.01 13.22 -1.39
C ASP A 81 12.48 11.84 -0.92
N LYS A 82 13.11 11.74 0.26
CA LYS A 82 13.66 10.48 0.76
C LYS A 82 12.56 9.52 1.18
N MET A 83 11.54 10.03 1.87
CA MET A 83 10.37 9.24 2.24
C MET A 83 9.60 8.79 1.00
N THR A 84 9.39 9.69 0.04
CA THR A 84 8.71 9.37 -1.23
C THR A 84 9.45 8.27 -2.00
N PHE A 85 10.78 8.36 -2.11
CA PHE A 85 11.58 7.32 -2.75
C PHE A 85 11.39 5.95 -2.09
N GLY A 86 11.47 5.89 -0.75
CA GLY A 86 11.26 4.65 -0.01
C GLY A 86 9.86 4.08 -0.18
N LEU A 87 8.85 4.94 -0.17
CA LEU A 87 7.44 4.57 -0.39
C LEU A 87 7.22 3.96 -1.77
N VAL A 88 7.74 4.59 -2.82
CA VAL A 88 7.63 4.12 -4.20
C VAL A 88 8.37 2.79 -4.37
N ALA A 89 9.59 2.66 -3.85
CA ALA A 89 10.37 1.43 -3.93
C ALA A 89 9.63 0.24 -3.29
N ALA A 90 9.07 0.43 -2.09
CA ALA A 90 8.26 -0.60 -1.42
C ALA A 90 6.99 -0.92 -2.22
N THR A 91 6.32 0.11 -2.73
CA THR A 91 5.09 -0.07 -3.53
C THR A 91 5.35 -0.86 -4.80
N LEU A 92 6.41 -0.57 -5.54
CA LEU A 92 6.78 -1.33 -6.75
C LEU A 92 7.14 -2.78 -6.43
N THR A 93 7.87 -3.00 -5.33
CA THR A 93 8.22 -4.35 -4.87
C THR A 93 6.98 -5.20 -4.58
N LEU A 94 5.91 -4.59 -4.05
CA LEU A 94 4.63 -5.26 -3.81
C LEU A 94 3.77 -5.38 -5.08
N ALA A 95 3.70 -4.30 -5.87
CA ALA A 95 2.82 -4.22 -7.03
C ALA A 95 3.25 -5.15 -8.16
N VAL A 96 4.56 -5.30 -8.43
CA VAL A 96 5.05 -6.12 -9.54
C VAL A 96 4.62 -7.59 -9.42
N PRO A 97 4.83 -8.30 -8.29
CA PRO A 97 4.32 -9.66 -8.12
C PRO A 97 2.79 -9.75 -8.24
N ILE A 98 2.06 -8.76 -7.73
CA ILE A 98 0.59 -8.72 -7.81
C ILE A 98 0.16 -8.64 -9.28
N VAL A 99 0.71 -7.71 -10.05
CA VAL A 99 0.39 -7.56 -11.48
C VAL A 99 0.73 -8.83 -12.25
N ILE A 100 1.89 -9.45 -11.99
CA ILE A 100 2.25 -10.73 -12.60
C ILE A 100 1.20 -11.79 -12.27
N SER A 101 0.77 -11.89 -11.00
CA SER A 101 -0.26 -12.84 -10.58
C SER A 101 -1.66 -12.60 -11.18
N LEU A 102 -1.89 -11.49 -11.89
CA LEU A 102 -3.16 -11.23 -12.56
C LEU A 102 -3.16 -11.67 -14.03
N ILE A 103 -1.97 -11.84 -14.61
CA ILE A 103 -1.79 -12.28 -16.01
C ILE A 103 -1.90 -13.81 -16.13
N TRP A 104 -1.55 -14.54 -15.06
CA TRP A 104 -1.58 -15.99 -14.96
C TRP A 104 -2.78 -16.47 -14.11
#